data_AF-A0A662MJM7-F1
#
_entry.id   AF-A0A662MJM7-F1
#
_cell.length_a   1.000
_cell.length_b   1.000
_cell.length_c   1.000
_cell.angle_alpha   90.00
_cell.angle_beta   90.00
_cell.angle_gamma   90.00
#
_symmetry.space_group_name_H-M   'P 1'
#
loop_
_entity.id
_entity.type
_entity.pdbx_description
1 polymer ?
#
loop_
_entity_poly.entity_id
_entity_poly.type
_entity_poly.pdbx_seq_one_letter_code
_entity_poly.pdbx_strand_id
1 'polypeptide(L)'
;ALIREVKVFGRAVAVGEESGDTWQHRGLGERLVKEAERIAFEEWGVSNIYVTSGVGVRDYYRALGYRLKRPYMWKPKEDMAKVI
;
A
#
# COMPACT_ATOMS: atom_id res chain seq x y z
N ALA A 1 -1.75 9.12 -10.46
CA ALA A 1 -1.63 9.62 -9.08
C ALA A 1 -0.34 9.10 -8.44
N LEU A 2 0.11 9.72 -7.34
CA LEU A 2 1.32 9.35 -6.60
C LEU A 2 1.01 9.25 -5.10
N ILE A 3 1.17 8.06 -4.53
CA ILE A 3 1.20 7.85 -3.08
C ILE A 3 2.63 8.13 -2.62
N ARG A 4 2.80 9.22 -1.87
CA ARG A 4 4.13 9.68 -1.44
C ARG A 4 4.63 8.98 -0.18
N GLU A 5 3.72 8.65 0.72
CA GLU A 5 4.00 7.98 1.98
C GLU A 5 2.75 7.25 2.45
N VAL A 6 2.95 6.08 3.07
CA VAL A 6 1.94 5.40 3.87
C VAL A 6 2.61 5.06 5.19
N LYS A 7 2.05 5.56 6.29
CA LYS A 7 2.58 5.32 7.63
C LYS A 7 1.49 4.74 8.50
N VAL A 8 1.76 3.56 9.05
CA VAL A 8 0.91 2.91 10.04
C VAL A 8 1.71 2.87 11.33
N PHE A 9 1.17 3.46 12.39
CA PHE A 9 1.80 3.40 13.70
C PHE A 9 1.42 2.09 14.41
N GLY A 10 2.43 1.31 14.79
CA GLY A 10 2.29 0.19 15.73
C GLY A 10 2.57 0.64 17.18
N ARG A 11 2.28 -0.23 18.15
CA ARG A 11 2.83 -0.06 19.50
C ARG A 11 4.33 -0.38 19.47
N ALA A 12 5.15 0.44 20.11
CA ALA A 12 6.55 0.09 20.37
C ALA A 12 6.57 -1.09 21.34
N VAL A 13 6.98 -2.27 20.87
CA VAL A 13 7.21 -3.43 21.75
C VAL A 13 8.63 -3.32 22.27
N ALA A 14 8.83 -3.46 23.58
CA ALA A 14 10.17 -3.48 24.16
C ALA A 14 10.96 -4.66 23.59
N VAL A 15 12.28 -4.51 23.44
CA VAL A 15 13.16 -5.59 22.97
C VAL A 15 13.06 -6.76 23.96
N GLY A 16 12.45 -7.88 23.55
CA GLY A 16 12.34 -9.11 24.34
C GLY A 16 10.93 -9.62 24.64
N GLU A 17 9.87 -8.89 24.31
CA GLU A 17 8.48 -9.39 24.46
C GLU A 17 7.88 -9.82 23.12
N GLU A 18 7.15 -10.95 23.12
CA GLU A 18 6.35 -11.33 21.96
C GLU A 18 5.25 -10.30 21.73
N SER A 19 5.16 -9.87 20.48
CA SER A 19 4.21 -8.88 19.99
C SER A 19 2.78 -9.44 20.03
N GLY A 20 2.19 -9.47 21.22
CA GLY A 20 0.77 -9.77 21.40
C GLY A 20 -0.08 -8.75 20.65
N ASP A 21 -0.78 -9.23 19.61
CA ASP A 21 -1.85 -8.55 18.88
C ASP A 21 -1.54 -7.07 18.53
N THR A 22 -0.48 -6.87 17.74
CA THR A 22 -0.04 -5.54 17.34
C THR A 22 -1.03 -4.84 16.39
N TRP A 23 -1.16 -3.51 16.51
CA TRP A 23 -1.95 -2.67 15.59
C TRP A 23 -1.44 -2.71 14.14
N GLN A 24 -0.11 -2.82 13.99
CA GLN A 24 0.52 -3.25 12.74
C GLN A 24 0.10 -4.70 12.48
N HIS A 25 -0.35 -5.00 11.25
CA HIS A 25 -0.96 -6.28 10.80
C HIS A 25 -2.50 -6.40 10.86
N ARG A 26 -3.24 -5.39 11.33
CA ARG A 26 -4.72 -5.37 11.22
C ARG A 26 -5.28 -4.78 9.90
N GLY A 27 -4.49 -4.76 8.84
CA GLY A 27 -4.93 -4.31 7.51
C GLY A 27 -5.15 -2.79 7.34
N LEU A 28 -4.78 -1.96 8.33
CA LEU A 28 -4.94 -0.49 8.22
C LEU A 28 -4.18 0.10 7.03
N GLY A 29 -2.94 -0.32 6.82
CA GLY A 29 -2.14 0.14 5.67
C GLY A 29 -2.80 -0.23 4.34
N GLU A 30 -3.33 -1.44 4.24
CA GLU A 30 -4.01 -1.92 3.03
C GLU A 30 -5.29 -1.11 2.77
N ARG A 31 -6.07 -0.82 3.81
CA ARG A 31 -7.27 0.03 3.70
C ARG A 31 -6.94 1.44 3.21
N LEU A 32 -5.86 2.04 3.71
CA LEU A 32 -5.39 3.36 3.25
C LEU A 32 -4.99 3.32 1.78
N VAL A 33 -4.26 2.29 1.34
CA VAL A 33 -3.87 2.13 -0.06
C VAL A 33 -5.08 1.91 -0.95
N LYS A 34 -6.03 1.04 -0.56
CA LYS A 34 -7.26 0.80 -1.32
C LYS A 34 -8.14 2.04 -1.44
N GLU A 35 -8.25 2.84 -0.39
CA GLU A 35 -9.02 4.08 -0.46
C GLU A 35 -8.32 5.12 -1.38
N ALA A 36 -7.00 5.20 -1.34
CA ALA A 36 -6.24 6.01 -2.28
C ALA A 36 -6.42 5.51 -3.74
N GLU A 37 -6.51 4.20 -3.95
CA GLU A 37 -6.83 3.60 -5.25
C GLU A 37 -8.23 4.02 -5.73
N ARG A 38 -9.24 3.88 -4.88
CA ARG A 38 -10.62 4.27 -5.16
C ARG A 38 -10.72 5.75 -5.55
N ILE A 39 -10.20 6.65 -4.72
CA ILE A 39 -10.21 8.10 -4.99
C ILE A 39 -9.51 8.40 -6.32
N ALA A 40 -8.31 7.86 -6.53
CA ALA A 40 -7.55 8.12 -7.75
C ALA A 40 -8.29 7.63 -9.02
N PHE A 41 -8.86 6.44 -8.99
CA PHE A 41 -9.45 5.80 -10.17
C PHE A 41 -10.89 6.22 -10.44
N GLU A 42 -11.70 6.43 -9.41
CA GLU A 42 -13.14 6.70 -9.51
C GLU A 42 -13.43 8.20 -9.53
N GLU A 43 -12.80 8.98 -8.65
CA GLU A 43 -13.09 10.42 -8.52
C GLU A 43 -12.23 11.26 -9.45
N TRP A 44 -10.93 10.92 -9.57
CA TRP A 44 -9.99 11.68 -10.40
C TRP A 44 -9.78 11.09 -11.79
N GLY A 45 -10.34 9.91 -12.07
CA GLY A 45 -10.27 9.28 -13.38
C GLY A 45 -8.86 8.95 -13.87
N VAL A 46 -7.85 8.88 -12.99
CA VAL A 46 -6.49 8.53 -13.42
C VAL A 46 -6.42 7.05 -13.79
N SER A 47 -5.48 6.68 -14.65
CA SER A 47 -5.30 5.29 -15.11
C SER A 47 -4.18 4.55 -14.37
N ASN A 48 -3.36 5.26 -13.59
CA ASN A 48 -2.14 4.72 -13.01
C ASN A 48 -1.87 5.30 -11.61
N ILE A 49 -1.39 4.45 -10.72
CA ILE A 49 -0.88 4.82 -9.40
C ILE A 49 0.58 4.42 -9.28
N TYR A 50 1.37 5.33 -8.74
CA TYR A 50 2.77 5.13 -8.38
C TYR A 50 2.92 5.31 -6.87
N VAL A 51 3.84 4.56 -6.26
CA VAL A 51 4.14 4.66 -4.84
C VAL A 51 5.64 4.83 -4.63
N THR A 52 6.01 5.84 -3.85
CA THR A 52 7.36 5.97 -3.31
C THR A 52 7.54 4.90 -2.24
N SER A 53 8.43 3.93 -2.49
CA SER A 53 8.62 2.78 -1.61
C SER A 53 10.09 2.50 -1.37
N GLY A 54 10.48 2.45 -0.10
CA GLY A 54 11.79 1.93 0.30
C GLY A 54 11.94 0.47 -0.11
N VAL A 55 13.17 0.04 -0.42
CA VAL A 55 13.45 -1.29 -0.98
C VAL A 55 12.84 -2.42 -0.13
N GLY A 56 12.97 -2.35 1.20
CA GLY A 56 12.43 -3.35 2.13
C GLY A 56 10.90 -3.37 2.28
N VAL A 57 10.19 -2.41 1.70
CA VAL A 57 8.71 -2.32 1.76
C VAL A 57 8.08 -2.75 0.43
N ARG A 58 8.89 -3.09 -0.59
CA ARG A 58 8.36 -3.42 -1.93
C ARG A 58 7.47 -4.67 -1.92
N ASP A 59 7.79 -5.67 -1.10
CA ASP A 59 7.00 -6.91 -1.02
C ASP A 59 5.58 -6.68 -0.49
N TYR A 60 5.41 -5.71 0.44
CA TYR A 60 4.09 -5.27 0.87
C TYR A 60 3.24 -4.78 -0.31
N TYR A 61 3.81 -3.93 -1.18
CA TYR A 61 3.10 -3.43 -2.36
C TYR A 61 2.91 -4.51 -3.43
N ARG A 62 3.84 -5.47 -3.57
CA ARG A 62 3.67 -6.62 -4.47
C ARG A 62 2.47 -7.48 -4.06
N ALA A 63 2.28 -7.71 -2.76
CA ALA A 63 1.10 -8.41 -2.24
C ALA A 63 -0.22 -7.69 -2.59
N LEU A 64 -0.20 -6.37 -2.79
CA LEU A 64 -1.33 -5.56 -3.23
C LEU A 64 -1.47 -5.44 -4.77
N GLY A 65 -0.66 -6.19 -5.53
CA GLY A 65 -0.69 -6.23 -6.99
C GLY A 65 0.18 -5.18 -7.68
N TYR A 66 0.99 -4.41 -6.94
CA TYR A 66 1.92 -3.47 -7.55
C TYR A 66 3.16 -4.17 -8.13
N ARG A 67 3.70 -3.59 -9.20
CA ARG A 67 4.93 -4.04 -9.87
C ARG A 67 5.97 -2.92 -9.86
N LEU A 68 7.25 -3.27 -9.84
CA LEU A 68 8.32 -2.27 -9.90
C LEU A 68 8.35 -1.62 -11.28
N LYS A 69 8.24 -0.28 -11.35
CA LYS A 69 8.37 0.51 -12.57
C LYS A 69 9.25 1.73 -12.29
N ARG A 70 10.51 1.65 -12.74
CA ARG A 70 11.57 2.64 -12.42
C ARG A 70 11.76 2.75 -10.88
N PRO A 71 11.83 3.92 -10.19
CA PRO A 71 12.04 3.91 -8.74
C PRO A 71 10.75 3.64 -7.95
N TYR A 72 9.59 3.51 -8.61
CA TYR A 72 8.29 3.43 -7.97
C TYR A 72 7.70 2.02 -8.00
N MET A 73 6.84 1.72 -7.03
CA MET A 73 5.87 0.64 -7.17
C MET A 73 4.67 1.17 -7.98
N TRP A 74 4.18 0.41 -8.94
CA TRP A 74 3.18 0.86 -9.90
C TRP A 74 2.04 -0.14 -10.06
N LYS A 75 0.81 0.36 -10.13
CA LYS A 75 -0.40 -0.42 -10.42
C LYS A 75 -1.32 0.39 -11.36
N PRO A 76 -1.78 -0.19 -12.48
CA PRO A 76 -2.71 0.46 -13.37
C PRO A 76 -4.17 0.12 -13.02
N LYS A 77 -5.12 0.92 -13.51
CA LYS A 77 -6.56 0.78 -13.19
C LYS A 77 -7.14 -0.57 -13.61
N GLU A 78 -6.62 -1.17 -14.68
CA GLU A 78 -7.10 -2.45 -15.22
C GLU A 78 -6.91 -3.62 -14.24
N ASP A 79 -5.97 -3.50 -13.30
CA ASP A 79 -5.75 -4.52 -12.27
C ASP A 79 -6.86 -4.50 -11.20
N MET A 80 -7.67 -3.43 -11.11
CA MET A 80 -8.86 -3.40 -10.24
C MET A 80 -10.05 -4.14 -10.86
N ALA A 81 -10.15 -4.15 -12.19
CA ALA A 81 -11.29 -4.74 -12.91
C ALA A 81 -11.28 -6.27 -12.94
N LYS A 82 -10.18 -6.91 -12.50
CA LYS A 82 -10.02 -8.38 -12.48
C LYS A 82 -10.54 -9.05 -11.19
N VAL A 83 -11.15 -8.28 -10.28
CA VAL A 83 -11.59 -8.75 -8.95
C VAL A 83 -13.13 -8.81 -8.83
N ILE A 84 -13.86 -8.59 -9.94
CA ILE A 84 -15.33 -8.70 -10.00
C ILE A 84 -15.71 -9.83 -10.95
#